data_AF-A0A6H9WCI5-F1
#
_entry.id   AF-A0A6H9WCI5-F1
#
_cell.length_a   1.000
_cell.length_b   1.000
_cell.length_c   1.000
_cell.angle_alpha   90.00
_cell.angle_beta   90.00
_cell.angle_gamma   90.00
#
_symmetry.space_group_name_H-M   'P 1'
#
loop_
_entity.id
_entity.type
_entity.pdbx_description
1 polymer ?
#
loop_
_entity_poly.entity_id
_entity_poly.type
_entity_poly.pdbx_seq_one_letter_code
_entity_poly.pdbx_strand_id
1 'polypeptide(L)'
;MAILLWVRVPQNRLFCGGDHHTQNAPYCGSVSETPTLRLGANIARYRKLAGISAQALADAAKNGLSRSQIADLENGRKKDLSVLQLLAVARVLGVPPVALLADLFDPGADAGPHPMTRTVSNYNFSTASLESRVEEEFDQNRLRLWVSGSLEPSPQPIKDPAPKAAYGALRDIDLYMRIYMEWKMAGDHLHRHRRDGRQVDAAVFEKEMGQSPEDYESHLVERLRQATQGLKFAISRLSEDGVHLPTALSRIRERLQALGVADEIPINEVEINGDD
;
A
#
# COMPACT_ATOMS: atom_id res chain seq x y z
N MET A 1 31.26 35.14 -36.33
CA MET A 1 30.80 35.49 -34.97
C MET A 1 29.89 34.35 -34.50
N ALA A 2 30.42 33.42 -33.70
CA ALA A 2 29.67 32.27 -33.19
C ALA A 2 29.91 32.20 -31.67
N ILE A 3 28.83 32.31 -30.90
CA ILE A 3 28.83 32.29 -29.44
C ILE A 3 28.51 30.86 -29.01
N LEU A 4 29.49 30.16 -28.45
CA LEU A 4 29.32 28.86 -27.79
C LEU A 4 29.08 29.08 -26.30
N LEU A 5 27.85 28.86 -25.85
CA LEU A 5 27.48 28.78 -24.43
C LEU A 5 27.74 27.35 -23.93
N TRP A 6 28.66 27.21 -22.98
CA TRP A 6 28.83 25.97 -22.20
C TRP A 6 27.94 26.02 -20.95
N VAL A 7 26.98 25.12 -20.87
CA VAL A 7 26.21 24.85 -19.64
C VAL A 7 26.99 23.84 -18.80
N ARG A 8 27.32 24.22 -17.57
CA ARG A 8 28.05 23.40 -16.60
C ARG A 8 27.06 22.53 -15.83
N VAL A 9 27.05 21.23 -16.09
CA VAL A 9 26.29 20.24 -15.29
C VAL A 9 27.09 19.91 -14.02
N PRO A 10 26.50 19.96 -12.81
CA PRO A 10 27.20 19.53 -11.60
C PRO A 10 27.37 18.01 -11.59
N GLN A 11 28.62 17.55 -11.48
CA GLN A 11 28.92 16.13 -11.29
C GLN A 11 28.59 15.72 -9.85
N ASN A 12 27.52 14.94 -9.68
CA ASN A 12 27.34 14.10 -8.49
C ASN A 12 28.46 13.06 -8.50
N ARG A 13 29.50 13.26 -7.68
CA ARG A 13 30.55 12.28 -7.45
C ARG A 13 29.98 11.09 -6.67
N LEU A 14 29.78 9.98 -7.38
CA LEU A 14 29.68 8.66 -6.76
C LEU A 14 31.05 8.32 -6.15
N PHE A 15 31.14 8.29 -4.82
CA PHE A 15 32.29 7.74 -4.12
C PHE A 15 32.17 6.22 -4.11
N CYS A 16 32.87 5.56 -5.02
CA CYS A 16 33.15 4.13 -4.93
C CYS A 16 34.58 3.97 -4.38
N GLY A 17 34.71 3.81 -3.07
CA GLY A 17 35.97 3.40 -2.45
C GLY A 17 36.16 1.90 -2.64
N GLY A 18 37.05 1.50 -3.55
CA GLY A 18 37.37 0.10 -3.79
C GLY A 18 38.71 -0.26 -3.16
N ASP A 19 38.68 -1.05 -2.09
CA ASP A 19 39.81 -1.90 -1.71
C ASP A 19 39.57 -3.31 -2.25
N HIS A 20 40.38 -3.69 -3.23
CA HIS A 20 40.34 -4.98 -3.90
C HIS A 20 40.94 -6.05 -2.99
N HIS A 21 40.12 -6.94 -2.42
CA HIS A 21 40.45 -8.37 -2.16
C HIS A 21 39.32 -9.10 -1.39
N THR A 22 38.12 -9.21 -1.96
CA THR A 22 37.21 -10.33 -1.67
C THR A 22 36.31 -10.58 -2.89
N GLN A 23 36.07 -11.84 -3.23
CA GLN A 23 35.24 -12.28 -4.37
C GLN A 23 33.72 -12.08 -4.15
N ASN A 24 33.31 -11.04 -3.43
CA ASN A 24 31.91 -10.64 -3.31
C ASN A 24 31.70 -9.40 -4.17
N ALA A 25 30.91 -9.55 -5.24
CA ALA A 25 30.58 -8.46 -6.15
C ALA A 25 30.10 -7.22 -5.37
N PRO A 26 30.63 -6.01 -5.65
CA PRO A 26 30.19 -4.80 -4.98
C PRO A 26 28.78 -4.47 -5.46
N TYR A 27 27.79 -4.73 -4.60
CA TYR A 27 26.45 -4.17 -4.77
C TYR A 27 26.58 -2.65 -4.66
N CYS A 28 26.61 -1.95 -5.80
CA CYS A 28 26.27 -0.54 -5.87
C CYS A 28 24.77 -0.39 -5.57
N GLY A 29 24.39 -0.53 -4.30
CA GLY A 29 23.08 -0.12 -3.84
C GLY A 29 23.03 1.40 -3.92
N SER A 30 22.30 1.94 -4.90
CA SER A 30 21.79 3.31 -4.84
C SER A 30 21.23 3.54 -3.44
N VAL A 31 21.62 4.64 -2.77
CA VAL A 31 21.19 5.01 -1.41
C VAL A 31 19.71 4.67 -1.26
N SER A 32 19.42 3.51 -0.66
CA SER A 32 18.04 3.06 -0.52
C SER A 32 17.41 4.03 0.46
N GLU A 33 16.34 4.69 0.02
CA GLU A 33 15.57 5.57 0.89
C GLU A 33 15.26 4.79 2.16
N THR A 34 15.77 5.29 3.30
CA THR A 34 15.51 4.65 4.59
C THR A 34 13.99 4.59 4.81
N PRO A 35 13.43 3.52 5.39
CA PRO A 35 11.98 3.31 5.47
C PRO A 35 11.23 4.48 6.14
N THR A 36 11.94 5.27 6.94
CA THR A 36 11.45 6.48 7.61
C THR A 36 11.23 7.68 6.69
N LEU A 37 11.94 7.79 5.55
CA LEU A 37 11.63 8.78 4.49
C LEU A 37 10.25 8.53 3.89
N ARG A 38 9.83 7.27 3.82
CA ARG A 38 8.53 6.88 3.24
C ARG A 38 7.36 7.16 4.15
N LEU A 39 7.53 6.97 5.46
CA LEU A 39 6.49 7.34 6.44
C LEU A 39 6.12 8.82 6.29
N GLY A 40 7.12 9.71 6.24
CA GLY A 40 6.90 11.14 6.04
C GLY A 40 6.18 11.46 4.74
N ALA A 41 6.61 10.86 3.63
CA ALA A 41 6.00 11.04 2.32
C ALA A 41 4.54 10.55 2.29
N ASN A 42 4.24 9.41 2.93
CA ASN A 42 2.89 8.86 3.04
C ASN A 42 1.98 9.76 3.88
N ILE A 43 2.46 10.26 5.03
CA ILE A 43 1.73 11.24 5.84
C ILE A 43 1.39 12.47 5.00
N ALA A 44 2.38 13.03 4.29
CA ALA A 44 2.17 14.20 3.43
C ALA A 44 1.14 13.94 2.33
N ARG A 45 1.18 12.76 1.71
CA ARG A 45 0.29 12.33 0.63
C ARG A 45 -1.16 12.25 1.13
N TYR A 46 -1.41 11.46 2.17
CA TYR A 46 -2.75 11.30 2.72
C TYR A 46 -3.30 12.59 3.33
N ARG A 47 -2.43 13.41 3.93
CA ARG A 47 -2.82 14.74 4.42
C ARG A 47 -3.32 15.65 3.30
N LYS A 48 -2.63 15.67 2.16
CA LYS A 48 -3.05 16.44 0.97
C LYS A 48 -4.35 15.90 0.39
N LEU A 49 -4.51 14.58 0.31
CA LEU A 49 -5.76 13.94 -0.13
C LEU A 49 -6.95 14.28 0.78
N ALA A 50 -6.72 14.33 2.10
CA ALA A 50 -7.71 14.74 3.08
C ALA A 50 -8.00 16.26 3.07
N GLY A 51 -7.24 17.06 2.31
CA GLY A 51 -7.44 18.51 2.22
C GLY A 51 -7.10 19.28 3.50
N ILE A 52 -6.34 18.69 4.44
CA ILE A 52 -6.02 19.35 5.73
C ILE A 52 -4.59 19.90 5.77
N SER A 53 -4.40 20.99 6.50
CA SER A 53 -3.07 21.57 6.72
C SER A 53 -2.26 20.76 7.73
N ALA A 54 -0.93 20.90 7.73
CA ALA A 54 -0.09 20.27 8.75
C ALA A 54 -0.42 20.76 10.18
N GLN A 55 -0.87 22.02 10.31
CA GLN A 55 -1.35 22.56 11.59
C GLN A 55 -2.64 21.85 12.03
N ALA A 56 -3.61 21.74 11.13
CA ALA A 56 -4.88 21.06 11.41
C ALA A 56 -4.66 19.58 11.79
N LEU A 57 -3.71 18.89 11.14
CA LEU A 57 -3.33 17.52 11.50
C LEU A 57 -2.74 17.44 12.91
N ALA A 58 -1.84 18.37 13.28
CA ALA A 58 -1.27 18.44 14.64
C ALA A 58 -2.37 18.68 15.69
N ASP A 59 -3.22 19.66 15.45
CA ASP A 59 -4.30 20.05 16.37
C ASP A 59 -5.33 18.94 16.57
N ALA A 60 -5.64 18.19 15.50
CA ALA A 60 -6.57 17.07 15.56
C ALA A 60 -5.97 15.81 16.19
N ALA A 61 -4.67 15.56 16.03
CA ALA A 61 -4.03 14.35 16.56
C ALA A 61 -3.92 14.34 18.10
N LYS A 62 -3.83 15.53 18.74
CA LYS A 62 -3.80 15.75 20.21
C LYS A 62 -2.78 14.93 21.05
N ASN A 63 -1.89 14.16 20.41
CA ASN A 63 -0.91 13.28 21.07
C ASN A 63 0.51 13.86 21.10
N GLY A 64 0.63 15.16 21.43
CA GLY A 64 1.92 15.85 21.52
C GLY A 64 2.67 15.98 20.18
N LEU A 65 1.95 15.85 19.06
CA LEU A 65 2.46 16.10 17.71
C LEU A 65 2.35 17.60 17.41
N SER A 66 3.48 18.28 17.26
CA SER A 66 3.51 19.67 16.83
C SER A 66 3.54 19.79 15.31
N ARG A 67 3.10 20.94 14.77
CA ARG A 67 3.24 21.25 13.34
C ARG A 67 4.68 21.11 12.85
N SER A 68 5.66 21.50 13.65
CA SER A 68 7.08 21.36 13.29
C SER A 68 7.47 19.90 13.17
N GLN A 69 7.04 19.04 14.10
CA GLN A 69 7.33 17.61 14.02
C GLN A 69 6.70 16.97 12.79
N ILE A 70 5.47 17.35 12.42
CA ILE A 70 4.85 16.90 11.16
C ILE A 70 5.68 17.35 9.97
N ALA A 71 6.07 18.63 9.89
CA ALA A 71 6.91 19.13 8.81
C ALA A 71 8.27 18.42 8.76
N ASP A 72 8.87 18.09 9.90
CA ASP A 72 10.14 17.37 9.96
C ASP A 72 9.98 15.91 9.52
N LEU A 73 8.87 15.26 9.85
CA LEU A 73 8.53 13.92 9.34
C LEU A 73 8.35 13.98 7.81
N GLU A 74 7.52 14.90 7.30
CA GLU A 74 7.23 15.03 5.87
C GLU A 74 8.47 15.33 5.02
N ASN A 75 9.46 16.03 5.58
CA ASN A 75 10.73 16.34 4.91
C ASN A 75 11.82 15.27 5.18
N GLY A 76 11.53 14.22 5.93
CA GLY A 76 12.48 13.17 6.29
C GLY A 76 13.58 13.60 7.29
N ARG A 77 13.45 14.79 7.91
CA ARG A 77 14.36 15.27 8.95
C ARG A 77 14.15 14.52 10.28
N LYS A 78 12.90 14.20 10.59
CA LYS A 78 12.54 13.33 11.73
C LYS A 78 12.18 11.95 11.21
N LYS A 79 12.80 10.92 11.79
CA LYS A 79 12.65 9.54 11.35
C LYS A 79 11.75 8.71 12.26
N ASP A 80 11.63 9.12 13.52
CA ASP A 80 10.94 8.34 14.54
C ASP A 80 9.60 8.96 14.87
N LEU A 81 8.57 8.11 14.91
CA LEU A 81 7.22 8.43 15.34
C LEU A 81 6.82 7.39 16.38
N SER A 82 6.30 7.80 17.54
CA SER A 82 5.81 6.82 18.51
C SER A 82 4.59 6.09 17.95
N VAL A 83 4.33 4.86 18.41
CA VAL A 83 3.16 4.08 17.97
C VAL A 83 1.86 4.85 18.22
N LEU A 84 1.72 5.51 19.38
CA LEU A 84 0.54 6.33 19.70
C LEU A 84 0.38 7.55 18.77
N GLN A 85 1.49 8.16 18.35
CA GLN A 85 1.49 9.25 17.39
C GLN A 85 1.11 8.76 15.99
N LEU A 86 1.62 7.59 15.57
CA LEU A 86 1.25 6.95 14.31
C LEU A 86 -0.26 6.66 14.26
N LEU A 87 -0.80 6.05 15.32
CA LEU A 87 -2.24 5.74 15.43
C LEU A 87 -3.10 7.01 15.42
N ALA A 88 -2.65 8.08 16.07
CA ALA A 88 -3.36 9.36 16.06
C ALA A 88 -3.40 9.98 14.66
N VAL A 89 -2.27 10.01 13.96
CA VAL A 89 -2.19 10.51 12.58
C VAL A 89 -3.07 9.67 11.65
N ALA A 90 -2.99 8.34 11.74
CA ALA A 90 -3.82 7.43 10.96
C ALA A 90 -5.32 7.69 11.20
N ARG A 91 -5.72 7.85 12.46
CA ARG A 91 -7.10 8.16 12.84
C ARG A 91 -7.59 9.48 12.28
N VAL A 92 -6.79 10.55 12.35
CA VAL A 92 -7.17 11.88 11.82
C VAL A 92 -7.30 11.83 10.29
N LEU A 93 -6.38 11.12 9.63
CA LEU A 93 -6.37 10.98 8.17
C LEU A 93 -7.41 9.98 7.65
N GLY A 94 -8.06 9.21 8.53
CA GLY A 94 -9.04 8.19 8.15
C GLY A 94 -8.44 6.96 7.46
N VAL A 95 -7.13 6.72 7.58
CA VAL A 95 -6.44 5.62 6.91
C VAL A 95 -6.00 4.55 7.90
N PRO A 96 -5.91 3.27 7.49
CA PRO A 96 -5.33 2.25 8.35
C PRO A 96 -3.85 2.56 8.60
N PRO A 97 -3.29 2.30 9.81
CA PRO A 97 -1.89 2.64 10.11
C PRO A 97 -0.87 2.01 9.15
N VAL A 98 -1.17 0.82 8.61
CA VAL A 98 -0.33 0.16 7.61
C VAL A 98 -0.16 0.97 6.32
N ALA A 99 -1.17 1.76 5.95
CA ALA A 99 -1.10 2.65 4.78
C ALA A 99 -0.11 3.79 4.95
N LEU A 100 0.21 4.18 6.20
CA LEU A 100 1.26 5.16 6.47
C LEU A 100 2.65 4.52 6.42
N LEU A 101 2.74 3.22 6.76
CA LEU A 101 4.01 2.49 6.84
C LEU A 101 4.46 1.91 5.48
N ALA A 102 3.52 1.54 4.61
CA ALA A 102 3.80 0.94 3.30
C ALA A 102 3.16 1.76 2.19
N ASP A 103 3.82 1.86 1.03
CA ASP A 103 3.20 2.52 -0.12
C ASP A 103 2.19 1.57 -0.78
N LEU A 104 0.91 1.78 -0.49
CA LEU A 104 -0.17 0.97 -1.05
C LEU A 104 -0.37 1.22 -2.56
N PHE A 105 0.08 2.37 -3.08
CA PHE A 105 -0.05 2.71 -4.50
C PHE A 105 1.09 2.13 -5.34
N ASP A 106 2.24 1.89 -4.71
CA ASP A 106 3.37 1.23 -5.33
C ASP A 106 4.02 0.20 -4.38
N PRO A 107 3.37 -0.96 -4.17
CA PRO A 107 3.92 -2.01 -3.31
C PRO A 107 5.22 -2.60 -3.88
N GLY A 108 5.56 -2.32 -5.14
CA GLY A 108 6.81 -2.73 -5.77
C GLY A 108 7.97 -1.78 -5.48
N ALA A 109 7.71 -0.51 -5.20
CA ALA A 109 8.74 0.44 -4.78
C ALA A 109 9.41 0.01 -3.45
N ASP A 110 8.71 -0.76 -2.62
CA ASP A 110 9.19 -1.35 -1.35
C ASP A 110 10.11 -2.57 -1.52
N ALA A 111 10.23 -3.14 -2.73
CA ALA A 111 11.03 -4.34 -2.98
C ALA A 111 12.55 -4.11 -3.10
N GLY A 112 13.03 -2.88 -2.85
CA GLY A 112 14.46 -2.66 -2.61
C GLY A 112 14.93 -3.56 -1.45
N PRO A 113 16.16 -4.09 -1.47
CA PRO A 113 16.64 -5.00 -0.43
C PRO A 113 16.67 -4.30 0.94
N HIS A 114 15.57 -4.41 1.68
CA HIS A 114 15.47 -3.90 3.03
C HIS A 114 16.31 -4.79 3.95
N PRO A 115 17.22 -4.22 4.77
CA PRO A 115 17.96 -5.00 5.77
C PRO A 115 17.07 -5.59 6.88
N MET A 116 15.78 -5.21 6.93
CA MET A 116 14.82 -5.68 7.94
C MET A 116 14.37 -7.14 7.73
N THR A 117 14.52 -7.71 6.53
CA THR A 117 14.23 -9.14 6.31
C THR A 117 15.32 -10.08 6.81
N ARG A 118 16.47 -9.54 7.28
CA ARG A 118 17.59 -10.36 7.78
C ARG A 118 17.56 -10.64 9.28
N THR A 119 16.63 -10.07 10.05
CA THR A 119 16.69 -10.17 11.53
C THR A 119 15.31 -10.27 12.20
N VAL A 120 14.48 -11.24 11.81
CA VAL A 120 13.32 -11.65 12.63
C VAL A 120 13.58 -12.98 13.38
N SER A 121 14.78 -13.56 13.25
CA SER A 121 15.08 -14.87 13.87
C SER A 121 15.34 -14.84 15.38
N ASN A 122 15.44 -13.69 16.06
CA ASN A 122 15.92 -13.64 17.46
C ASN A 122 15.09 -12.79 18.45
N TYR A 123 13.87 -12.35 18.11
CA TYR A 123 12.99 -11.75 19.12
C TYR A 123 12.21 -12.85 19.86
N ASN A 124 12.76 -13.30 21.00
CA ASN A 124 11.99 -14.06 21.99
C ASN A 124 10.91 -13.15 22.57
N PHE A 125 9.67 -13.33 22.10
CA PHE A 125 8.49 -12.68 22.63
C PHE A 125 8.12 -13.35 23.97
N SER A 126 8.66 -12.86 25.08
CA SER A 126 8.20 -13.24 26.41
C SER A 126 6.93 -12.45 26.73
N THR A 127 5.79 -13.14 26.72
CA THR A 127 4.45 -12.59 27.04
C THR A 127 4.27 -12.24 28.52
N ALA A 128 5.22 -12.57 29.40
CA ALA A 128 4.99 -12.57 30.84
C ALA A 128 5.10 -11.20 31.55
N SER A 129 5.41 -10.10 30.88
CA SER A 129 5.73 -8.82 31.55
C SER A 129 4.93 -7.58 31.09
N LEU A 130 4.02 -7.72 30.11
CA LEU A 130 3.27 -6.58 29.54
C LEU A 130 1.82 -6.48 30.06
N GLU A 131 1.34 -7.46 30.81
CA GLU A 131 -0.08 -7.52 31.23
C GLU A 131 -0.42 -6.57 32.39
N SER A 132 0.54 -5.97 33.10
CA SER A 132 0.25 -5.26 34.37
C SER A 132 0.30 -3.73 34.33
N ARG A 133 0.49 -3.06 33.17
CA ARG A 133 0.62 -1.57 33.14
C ARG A 133 -0.08 -0.82 32.01
N VAL A 134 -0.97 -1.45 31.22
CA VAL A 134 -1.65 -0.77 30.08
C VAL A 134 -3.18 -0.92 30.12
N GLU A 135 -3.77 -1.33 31.24
CA GLU A 135 -5.23 -1.54 31.32
C GLU A 135 -6.09 -0.27 31.40
N GLU A 136 -5.50 0.93 31.51
CA GLU A 136 -6.32 2.14 31.75
C GLU A 136 -6.65 3.00 30.51
N GLU A 137 -6.16 2.71 29.29
CA GLU A 137 -6.53 3.58 28.16
C GLU A 137 -6.51 2.98 26.74
N PHE A 138 -6.45 1.66 26.56
CA PHE A 138 -6.53 1.05 25.23
C PHE A 138 -7.60 -0.03 25.14
N ASP A 139 -8.82 0.41 24.87
CA ASP A 139 -9.96 -0.48 24.63
C ASP A 139 -9.82 -1.19 23.27
N GLN A 140 -9.30 -2.43 23.31
CA GLN A 140 -9.18 -3.29 22.14
C GLN A 140 -10.53 -3.58 21.47
N ASN A 141 -11.65 -3.52 22.21
CA ASN A 141 -12.98 -3.65 21.62
C ASN A 141 -13.32 -2.43 20.77
N ARG A 142 -12.87 -1.22 21.13
CA ARG A 142 -13.05 -0.04 20.26
C ARG A 142 -12.25 -0.14 18.97
N LEU A 143 -11.04 -0.70 19.01
CA LEU A 143 -10.25 -0.91 17.79
C LEU A 143 -10.97 -1.91 16.87
N ARG A 144 -11.47 -3.01 17.42
CA ARG A 144 -12.25 -4.03 16.69
C ARG A 144 -13.53 -3.44 16.08
N LEU A 145 -14.28 -2.64 16.85
CA LEU A 145 -15.49 -1.97 16.40
C LEU A 145 -15.20 -0.87 15.36
N TRP A 146 -14.04 -0.21 15.43
CA TRP A 146 -13.60 0.76 14.42
C TRP A 146 -13.28 0.09 13.10
N VAL A 147 -12.53 -1.03 13.12
CA VAL A 147 -12.22 -1.81 11.91
C VAL A 147 -13.49 -2.38 11.26
N SER A 148 -14.52 -2.72 12.05
CA SER A 148 -15.80 -3.21 11.52
C SER A 148 -16.79 -2.09 11.13
N GLY A 149 -16.43 -0.82 11.28
CA GLY A 149 -17.32 0.32 11.03
C GLY A 149 -18.51 0.44 11.99
N SER A 150 -18.46 -0.26 13.14
CA SER A 150 -19.54 -0.33 14.14
C SER A 150 -19.36 0.64 15.30
N LEU A 151 -18.31 1.46 15.29
CA LEU A 151 -18.05 2.45 16.33
C LEU A 151 -18.85 3.73 16.04
N GLU A 152 -19.73 4.13 16.96
CA GLU A 152 -20.33 5.46 16.90
C GLU A 152 -19.25 6.55 17.05
N PRO A 153 -19.36 7.67 16.30
CA PRO A 153 -18.39 8.75 16.37
C PRO A 153 -18.30 9.34 17.78
N SER A 154 -17.10 9.77 18.16
CA SER A 154 -16.83 10.45 19.43
C SER A 154 -17.86 11.56 19.72
N PRO A 155 -18.36 11.72 20.96
CA PRO A 155 -19.38 12.71 21.32
C PRO A 155 -18.91 14.17 21.24
N GLN A 156 -17.61 14.41 21.01
CA GLN A 156 -17.15 15.75 20.64
C GLN A 156 -17.27 15.91 19.12
N PRO A 157 -18.20 16.76 18.63
CA PRO A 157 -18.27 17.04 17.21
C PRO A 157 -16.92 17.63 16.80
N ILE A 158 -16.26 16.96 15.87
CA ILE A 158 -15.19 17.57 15.10
C ILE A 158 -15.84 18.81 14.48
N LYS A 159 -15.35 20.01 14.80
CA LYS A 159 -15.71 21.23 14.05
C LYS A 159 -15.24 20.92 12.63
N ASP A 160 -16.20 20.64 11.76
CA ASP A 160 -15.99 20.20 10.38
C ASP A 160 -15.46 18.76 10.28
N PRO A 161 -16.30 17.72 10.52
CA PRO A 161 -15.90 16.36 10.19
C PRO A 161 -15.53 16.33 8.71
N ALA A 162 -14.49 15.56 8.35
CA ALA A 162 -14.16 15.36 6.95
C ALA A 162 -15.46 15.05 6.18
N PRO A 163 -15.69 15.70 5.03
CA PRO A 163 -16.96 15.57 4.32
C PRO A 163 -17.26 14.08 4.12
N LYS A 164 -18.53 13.67 4.22
CA LYS A 164 -18.92 12.26 4.03
C LYS A 164 -18.30 11.64 2.76
N ALA A 165 -18.07 12.45 1.73
CA ALA A 165 -17.33 12.11 0.51
C ALA A 165 -15.92 11.53 0.79
N ALA A 166 -15.16 12.08 1.75
CA ALA A 166 -13.83 11.59 2.10
C ALA A 166 -13.85 10.17 2.67
N TYR A 167 -14.89 9.81 3.43
CA TYR A 167 -15.07 8.46 3.96
C TYR A 167 -15.56 7.47 2.88
N GLY A 168 -16.32 7.94 1.89
CA GLY A 168 -16.71 7.16 0.71
C GLY A 168 -15.49 6.72 -0.09
N ALA A 169 -14.64 7.67 -0.46
CA ALA A 169 -13.41 7.40 -1.21
C ALA A 169 -12.48 6.42 -0.47
N LEU A 170 -12.31 6.56 0.85
CA LEU A 170 -11.47 5.64 1.64
C LEU A 170 -12.03 4.21 1.68
N ARG A 171 -13.35 4.05 1.78
CA ARG A 171 -14.01 2.75 1.70
C ARG A 171 -13.84 2.13 0.31
N ASP A 172 -13.95 2.94 -0.73
CA ASP A 172 -13.81 2.48 -2.11
C ASP A 172 -12.34 2.16 -2.46
N ILE A 173 -11.37 2.85 -1.84
CA ILE A 173 -9.95 2.48 -1.87
C ILE A 173 -9.71 1.14 -1.15
N ASP A 174 -10.28 0.91 0.05
CA ASP A 174 -10.15 -0.39 0.74
C ASP A 174 -10.74 -1.54 -0.10
N LEU A 175 -11.92 -1.31 -0.68
CA LEU A 175 -12.57 -2.27 -1.57
C LEU A 175 -11.69 -2.56 -2.79
N TYR A 176 -11.17 -1.52 -3.46
CA TYR A 176 -10.23 -1.66 -4.57
C TYR A 176 -9.02 -2.49 -4.16
N MET A 177 -8.39 -2.19 -3.02
CA MET A 177 -7.20 -2.89 -2.56
C MET A 177 -7.46 -4.37 -2.26
N ARG A 178 -8.60 -4.69 -1.62
CA ARG A 178 -8.98 -6.07 -1.35
C ARG A 178 -9.14 -6.88 -2.63
N ILE A 179 -9.90 -6.33 -3.59
CA ILE A 179 -10.16 -7.01 -4.85
C ILE A 179 -8.88 -7.08 -5.70
N TYR A 180 -8.03 -6.04 -5.68
CA TYR A 180 -6.73 -6.05 -6.34
C TYR A 180 -5.83 -7.17 -5.80
N MET A 181 -5.80 -7.36 -4.48
CA MET A 181 -5.01 -8.43 -3.87
C MET A 181 -5.53 -9.81 -4.24
N GLU A 182 -6.86 -10.02 -4.24
CA GLU A 182 -7.47 -11.26 -4.72
C GLU A 182 -7.14 -11.53 -6.19
N TRP A 183 -7.25 -10.51 -7.04
CA TRP A 183 -6.89 -10.58 -8.46
C TRP A 183 -5.42 -10.95 -8.66
N LYS A 184 -4.52 -10.28 -7.93
CA LYS A 184 -3.07 -10.54 -7.99
C LYS A 184 -2.75 -11.97 -7.56
N MET A 185 -3.32 -12.42 -6.44
CA MET A 185 -3.13 -13.79 -5.95
C MET A 185 -3.65 -14.84 -6.94
N ALA A 186 -4.85 -14.64 -7.50
CA ALA A 186 -5.41 -15.54 -8.50
C ALA A 186 -4.52 -15.61 -9.75
N GLY A 187 -4.02 -14.47 -10.23
CA GLY A 187 -3.09 -14.40 -11.35
C GLY A 187 -1.75 -15.08 -11.06
N ASP A 188 -1.19 -14.89 -9.87
CA ASP A 188 0.05 -15.55 -9.44
C ASP A 188 -0.11 -17.07 -9.32
N HIS A 189 -1.26 -17.53 -8.82
CA HIS A 189 -1.60 -18.95 -8.77
C HIS A 189 -1.71 -19.54 -10.17
N LEU A 190 -2.44 -18.88 -11.07
CA LEU A 190 -2.57 -19.34 -12.45
C LEU A 190 -1.21 -19.39 -13.17
N HIS A 191 -0.38 -18.36 -12.98
CA HIS A 191 0.96 -18.32 -13.56
C HIS A 191 1.84 -19.46 -13.05
N ARG A 192 1.86 -19.71 -11.73
CA ARG A 192 2.61 -20.83 -11.15
C ARG A 192 2.08 -22.17 -11.63
N HIS A 193 0.76 -22.37 -11.67
CA HIS A 193 0.13 -23.59 -12.16
C HIS A 193 0.55 -23.91 -13.60
N ARG A 194 0.55 -22.89 -14.48
CA ARG A 194 0.99 -23.02 -15.88
C ARG A 194 2.50 -23.26 -16.01
N ARG A 195 3.33 -22.63 -15.17
CA ARG A 195 4.80 -22.72 -15.24
C ARG A 195 5.35 -24.04 -14.66
N ASP A 196 4.89 -24.42 -13.48
CA ASP A 196 5.47 -25.52 -12.69
C ASP A 196 4.81 -26.89 -13.04
N GLY A 197 3.81 -26.87 -13.91
CA GLY A 197 3.02 -28.05 -14.27
C GLY A 197 1.98 -28.40 -13.21
N ARG A 198 0.92 -29.11 -13.62
CA ARG A 198 -0.32 -29.31 -12.86
C ARG A 198 -0.20 -29.90 -11.45
N GLN A 199 0.96 -30.43 -11.04
CA GLN A 199 1.02 -31.41 -9.95
C GLN A 199 0.92 -30.83 -8.53
N VAL A 200 1.59 -29.72 -8.21
CA VAL A 200 1.72 -29.30 -6.80
C VAL A 200 0.42 -28.71 -6.26
N ASP A 201 -0.22 -27.83 -7.05
CA ASP A 201 -1.42 -27.12 -6.59
C ASP A 201 -2.71 -27.93 -6.81
N ALA A 202 -2.76 -28.81 -7.81
CA ALA A 202 -3.97 -29.58 -8.08
C ALA A 202 -4.25 -30.65 -7.02
N ALA A 203 -3.21 -31.27 -6.43
CA ALA A 203 -3.39 -32.22 -5.35
C ALA A 203 -3.92 -31.56 -4.06
N VAL A 204 -3.49 -30.31 -3.80
CA VAL A 204 -4.04 -29.49 -2.69
C VAL A 204 -5.48 -29.13 -2.99
N PHE A 205 -5.78 -28.69 -4.22
CA PHE A 205 -7.13 -28.34 -4.62
C PHE A 205 -8.11 -29.52 -4.59
N GLU A 206 -7.72 -30.70 -5.10
CA GLU A 206 -8.55 -31.91 -5.05
C GLU A 206 -8.86 -32.29 -3.60
N LYS A 207 -7.88 -32.16 -2.70
CA LYS A 207 -8.06 -32.40 -1.26
C LYS A 207 -8.99 -31.39 -0.59
N GLU A 208 -8.91 -30.11 -0.96
CA GLU A 208 -9.69 -29.04 -0.32
C GLU A 208 -11.12 -28.92 -0.89
N MET A 209 -11.28 -29.10 -2.19
CA MET A 209 -12.53 -28.80 -2.91
C MET A 209 -13.25 -30.06 -3.41
N GLY A 210 -12.61 -31.23 -3.35
CA GLY A 210 -13.19 -32.49 -3.84
C GLY A 210 -13.45 -32.49 -5.35
N GLN A 211 -12.78 -31.61 -6.10
CA GLN A 211 -12.95 -31.42 -7.54
C GLN A 211 -11.74 -31.95 -8.30
N SER A 212 -11.96 -32.34 -9.56
CA SER A 212 -10.90 -32.86 -10.42
C SER A 212 -9.79 -31.82 -10.62
N PRO A 213 -8.52 -32.23 -10.65
CA PRO A 213 -7.39 -31.41 -11.11
C PRO A 213 -7.63 -30.67 -12.43
N GLU A 214 -8.44 -31.25 -13.32
CA GLU A 214 -8.77 -30.65 -14.62
C GLU A 214 -9.66 -29.40 -14.50
N ASP A 215 -10.43 -29.30 -13.42
CA ASP A 215 -11.30 -28.15 -13.14
C ASP A 215 -10.57 -27.01 -12.42
N TYR A 216 -9.34 -27.25 -11.94
CA TYR A 216 -8.60 -26.27 -11.15
C TYR A 216 -8.22 -25.03 -11.95
N GLU A 217 -7.76 -25.20 -13.18
CA GLU A 217 -7.41 -24.07 -14.05
C GLU A 217 -8.67 -23.23 -14.37
N SER A 218 -9.78 -23.88 -14.72
CA SER A 218 -11.07 -23.23 -14.93
C SER A 218 -11.54 -22.45 -13.70
N HIS A 219 -11.34 -23.00 -12.50
CA HIS A 219 -11.63 -22.32 -11.24
C HIS A 219 -10.75 -21.09 -11.02
N LEU A 220 -9.44 -21.16 -11.29
CA LEU A 220 -8.54 -20.01 -11.19
C LEU A 220 -8.89 -18.91 -12.18
N VAL A 221 -9.21 -19.29 -13.43
CA VAL A 221 -9.67 -18.35 -14.46
C VAL A 221 -10.96 -17.66 -14.03
N GLU A 222 -11.93 -18.41 -13.49
CA GLU A 222 -13.19 -17.84 -13.02
C GLU A 222 -13.00 -16.89 -11.82
N ARG A 223 -12.14 -17.25 -10.86
CA ARG A 223 -11.76 -16.34 -9.77
C ARG A 223 -11.11 -15.05 -10.29
N LEU A 224 -10.20 -15.18 -11.26
CA LEU A 224 -9.55 -14.04 -11.88
C LEU A 224 -10.55 -13.15 -12.63
N ARG A 225 -11.54 -13.76 -13.30
CA ARG A 225 -12.64 -13.05 -13.98
C ARG A 225 -13.49 -12.26 -12.97
N GLN A 226 -13.93 -12.89 -11.88
CA GLN A 226 -14.71 -12.25 -10.82
C GLN A 226 -13.94 -11.09 -10.17
N ALA A 227 -12.67 -11.30 -9.84
CA ALA A 227 -11.82 -10.24 -9.28
C ALA A 227 -11.59 -9.09 -10.29
N THR A 228 -11.47 -9.40 -11.59
CA THR A 228 -11.38 -8.37 -12.64
C THR A 228 -12.67 -7.54 -12.72
N GLN A 229 -13.84 -8.17 -12.62
CA GLN A 229 -15.13 -7.45 -12.59
C GLN A 229 -15.24 -6.57 -11.34
N GLY A 230 -14.86 -7.08 -10.17
CA GLY A 230 -14.81 -6.30 -8.94
C GLY A 230 -13.86 -5.10 -9.03
N LEU A 231 -12.71 -5.26 -9.68
CA LEU A 231 -11.77 -4.16 -9.93
C LEU A 231 -12.38 -3.08 -10.82
N LYS A 232 -13.05 -3.48 -11.92
CA LYS A 232 -13.75 -2.52 -12.78
C LYS A 232 -14.80 -1.72 -11.99
N PHE A 233 -15.58 -2.39 -11.16
CA PHE A 233 -16.58 -1.73 -10.32
C PHE A 233 -15.93 -0.76 -9.32
N ALA A 234 -14.88 -1.17 -8.63
CA ALA A 234 -14.19 -0.31 -7.67
C ALA A 234 -13.53 0.90 -8.35
N ILE A 235 -12.91 0.71 -9.53
CA ILE A 235 -12.33 1.81 -10.32
C ILE A 235 -13.41 2.78 -10.78
N SER A 236 -14.58 2.30 -11.21
CA SER A 236 -15.71 3.16 -11.59
C SER A 236 -16.15 4.06 -10.44
N ARG A 237 -16.34 3.48 -9.24
CA ARG A 237 -16.71 4.25 -8.04
C ARG A 237 -15.65 5.28 -7.66
N LEU A 238 -14.38 4.89 -7.70
CA LEU A 238 -13.27 5.82 -7.44
C LEU A 238 -13.25 6.97 -8.46
N SER A 239 -13.55 6.70 -9.72
CA SER A 239 -13.65 7.74 -10.74
C SER A 239 -14.82 8.68 -10.50
N GLU A 240 -15.97 8.19 -10.05
CA GLU A 240 -17.13 9.03 -9.65
C GLU A 240 -16.76 9.96 -8.48
N ASP A 241 -15.89 9.52 -7.59
CA ASP A 241 -15.33 10.32 -6.50
C ASP A 241 -14.15 11.24 -6.93
N GLY A 242 -13.87 11.34 -8.23
CA GLY A 242 -12.79 12.17 -8.79
C GLY A 242 -11.38 11.59 -8.63
N VAL A 243 -11.26 10.31 -8.24
CA VAL A 243 -9.98 9.60 -8.13
C VAL A 243 -9.67 8.89 -9.45
N HIS A 244 -8.85 9.52 -10.28
CA HIS A 244 -8.42 8.95 -11.55
C HIS A 244 -7.30 7.90 -11.37
N LEU A 245 -7.56 6.66 -11.83
CA LEU A 245 -6.61 5.55 -11.84
C LEU A 245 -6.31 5.02 -13.27
N PRO A 246 -5.98 5.88 -14.26
CA PRO A 246 -5.81 5.46 -15.66
C PRO A 246 -4.73 4.39 -15.84
N THR A 247 -3.68 4.42 -15.00
CA THR A 247 -2.57 3.45 -15.04
C THR A 247 -2.95 2.07 -14.50
N ALA A 248 -4.04 1.93 -13.75
CA ALA A 248 -4.41 0.65 -13.15
C ALA A 248 -4.98 -0.31 -14.22
N LEU A 249 -5.89 0.17 -15.07
CA LEU A 249 -6.53 -0.65 -16.11
C LEU A 249 -5.53 -1.11 -17.17
N SER A 250 -4.59 -0.27 -17.58
CA SER A 250 -3.54 -0.66 -18.53
C SER A 250 -2.65 -1.77 -17.98
N ARG A 251 -2.23 -1.67 -16.71
CA ARG A 251 -1.44 -2.71 -16.02
C ARG A 251 -2.22 -4.02 -15.86
N ILE A 252 -3.51 -3.96 -15.57
CA ILE A 252 -4.37 -5.16 -15.50
C ILE A 252 -4.41 -5.82 -16.88
N ARG A 253 -4.62 -5.05 -17.95
CA ARG A 253 -4.65 -5.55 -19.34
C ARG A 253 -3.33 -6.22 -19.74
N GLU A 254 -2.21 -5.54 -19.55
CA GLU A 254 -0.86 -6.08 -19.83
C GLU A 254 -0.63 -7.40 -19.09
N ARG A 255 -1.08 -7.50 -17.86
CA ARG A 255 -0.94 -8.72 -17.05
C ARG A 255 -1.85 -9.85 -17.51
N LEU A 256 -3.12 -9.58 -17.88
CA LEU A 256 -3.99 -10.61 -18.46
C LEU A 256 -3.45 -11.12 -19.79
N GLN A 257 -2.83 -10.26 -20.60
CA GLN A 257 -2.11 -10.65 -21.82
C GLN A 257 -0.90 -11.54 -21.50
N ALA A 258 -0.06 -11.15 -20.54
CA ALA A 258 1.08 -11.96 -20.11
C ALA A 258 0.65 -13.32 -19.52
N LEU A 259 -0.53 -13.39 -18.92
CA LEU A 259 -1.11 -14.64 -18.46
C LEU A 259 -1.73 -15.48 -19.57
N GLY A 260 -1.97 -14.93 -20.77
CA GLY A 260 -2.63 -15.65 -21.87
C GLY A 260 -4.11 -15.92 -21.62
N VAL A 261 -4.80 -15.01 -20.93
CA VAL A 261 -6.26 -15.10 -20.63
C VAL A 261 -7.02 -13.83 -21.06
N ALA A 262 -6.37 -12.97 -21.86
CA ALA A 262 -6.96 -11.71 -22.31
C ALA A 262 -8.25 -11.91 -23.12
N ASP A 263 -8.32 -12.97 -23.93
CA ASP A 263 -9.50 -13.29 -24.75
C ASP A 263 -10.66 -13.85 -23.90
N GLU A 264 -10.36 -14.49 -22.76
CA GLU A 264 -11.34 -15.11 -21.85
C GLU A 264 -11.93 -14.12 -20.83
N ILE A 265 -11.22 -13.02 -20.59
CA ILE A 265 -11.58 -11.98 -19.63
C ILE A 265 -11.52 -10.62 -20.37
N PRO A 266 -12.54 -10.31 -21.19
CA PRO A 266 -12.55 -9.08 -21.96
C PRO A 266 -12.56 -7.87 -21.01
N ILE A 267 -11.47 -7.11 -21.05
CA ILE A 267 -11.45 -5.74 -20.56
C ILE A 267 -11.95 -4.86 -21.70
N ASN A 268 -13.25 -4.98 -22.01
CA ASN A 268 -13.93 -3.96 -22.80
C ASN A 268 -13.60 -2.61 -22.16
N GLU A 269 -13.23 -1.65 -23.00
CA GLU A 269 -13.01 -0.28 -22.55
C GLU A 269 -14.24 0.10 -21.75
N VAL A 270 -14.06 0.29 -20.44
CA VAL A 270 -14.98 1.17 -19.73
C VAL A 270 -14.82 2.44 -20.51
N GLU A 271 -15.81 2.79 -21.33
CA GLU A 271 -15.93 4.11 -21.91
C GLU A 271 -16.02 5.04 -20.70
N ILE A 272 -14.86 5.44 -20.20
CA ILE A 272 -14.75 6.55 -19.28
C ILE A 272 -15.13 7.71 -20.19
N ASN A 273 -16.41 8.07 -20.19
CA ASN A 273 -16.92 9.22 -20.92
C ASN A 273 -16.10 10.43 -20.45
N GLY A 274 -15.06 10.74 -21.22
CA GLY A 274 -14.17 11.86 -20.99
C GLY A 274 -14.79 13.11 -21.60
N ASP A 275 -15.96 13.50 -21.10
CA ASP A 275 -16.52 14.82 -21.29
C ASP A 275 -16.41 15.54 -19.93
N ASP A 276 -15.25 16.17 -19.69
CA ASP A 276 -14.99 17.40 -18.89
C ASP A 276 -13.54 17.49 -18.37
#